data_AF-A0A396C6Q4-F1
#
_entry.id   AF-A0A396C6Q4-F1
#
_cell.length_a   1.000
_cell.length_b   1.000
_cell.length_c   1.000
_cell.angle_alpha   90.00
_cell.angle_beta   90.00
_cell.angle_gamma   90.00
#
_symmetry.space_group_name_H-M   'P 1'
#
loop_
_entity.id
_entity.type
_entity.pdbx_description
1 polymer ?
#
loop_
_entity_poly.entity_id
_entity_poly.type
_entity_poly.pdbx_seq_one_letter_code
_entity_poly.pdbx_strand_id
1 'polypeptide(L)'
;MDIQQFVKENLGKEIAFKNCDNPKGTAIMKGMIVGYDSCRIEILVSYTNDVGWSPAEIIDGDDVVLLHSPLNKSYGYIFHDKIIDSPKTEESVYAPILPITWKGKEYTSKTLVIFKDTKDEEVVTVSIIELEKELIDDETGAPVSNEAEEVDGDIYYYLSKIEMLLPDNDIIAIIEKAQ
;
A
#
# COMPACT_ATOMS: atom_id res chain seq x y z
N MET A 1 10.47 -2.56 4.91
CA MET A 1 9.76 -1.67 3.97
C MET A 1 10.60 -1.62 2.72
N ASP A 2 9.98 -1.77 1.55
CA ASP A 2 10.66 -1.48 0.28
C ASP A 2 10.67 0.04 0.10
N ILE A 3 11.84 0.66 0.28
CA ILE A 3 11.99 2.12 0.20
C ILE A 3 11.75 2.64 -1.21
N GLN A 4 12.20 1.89 -2.21
CA GLN A 4 12.04 2.29 -3.59
C GLN A 4 10.56 2.32 -3.97
N GLN A 5 9.81 1.29 -3.59
CA GLN A 5 8.37 1.23 -3.78
C GLN A 5 7.66 2.35 -3.00
N PHE A 6 7.99 2.52 -1.72
CA PHE A 6 7.41 3.56 -0.86
C PHE A 6 7.60 4.96 -1.43
N VAL A 7 8.82 5.28 -1.89
CA VAL A 7 9.13 6.60 -2.48
C VAL A 7 8.36 6.83 -3.77
N LYS A 8 8.24 5.81 -4.64
CA LYS A 8 7.46 5.92 -5.89
C LYS A 8 5.98 6.19 -5.60
N GLU A 9 5.39 5.52 -4.61
CA GLU A 9 3.99 5.68 -4.22
C GLU A 9 3.67 7.00 -3.50
N ASN A 10 4.69 7.66 -2.96
CA ASN A 10 4.54 8.85 -2.12
C ASN A 10 5.32 10.07 -2.64
N LEU A 11 5.76 10.01 -3.90
CA LEU A 11 6.51 11.08 -4.53
C LEU A 11 5.72 12.40 -4.49
N GLY A 12 6.36 13.47 -4.06
CA GLY A 12 5.75 14.80 -3.93
C GLY A 12 4.85 14.99 -2.71
N LYS A 13 4.65 13.96 -1.88
CA LYS A 13 3.89 14.09 -0.62
C LYS A 13 4.79 14.56 0.53
N GLU A 14 4.21 15.32 1.46
CA GLU A 14 4.89 15.77 2.69
C GLU A 14 4.81 14.69 3.78
N ILE A 15 5.94 14.43 4.44
CA ILE A 15 6.04 13.53 5.61
C ILE A 15 6.52 14.25 6.85
N ALA A 16 6.07 13.78 8.02
CA ALA A 16 6.58 14.22 9.31
C ALA A 16 7.49 13.16 9.93
N PHE A 17 8.66 13.56 10.43
CA PHE A 17 9.67 12.64 10.96
C PHE A 17 10.44 13.24 12.13
N LYS A 18 11.05 12.39 12.96
CA LYS A 18 11.91 12.83 14.06
C LYS A 18 13.26 13.27 13.51
N ASN A 19 13.70 14.46 13.88
CA ASN A 19 15.03 14.94 13.53
C ASN A 19 16.11 14.05 14.18
N CYS A 20 16.98 13.47 13.36
CA CYS A 20 18.07 12.58 13.76
C CYS A 20 19.23 13.30 14.46
N ASP A 21 19.39 14.60 14.23
CA ASP A 21 20.56 15.37 14.70
C ASP A 21 20.35 16.05 16.06
N ASN A 22 19.15 15.95 16.64
CA ASN A 22 18.88 16.49 17.96
C ASN A 22 18.92 15.39 19.03
N PRO A 23 19.99 15.25 19.83
CA PRO A 23 20.11 14.23 20.87
C PRO A 23 19.08 14.36 22.01
N LYS A 24 18.32 15.47 22.08
CA LYS A 24 17.17 15.64 22.99
C LYS A 24 15.82 15.23 22.37
N GLY A 25 15.81 14.80 21.10
CA GLY A 25 14.91 13.78 20.57
C GLY A 25 13.43 14.08 20.35
N THR A 26 13.00 15.35 20.27
CA THR A 26 11.56 15.68 20.14
C THR A 26 11.18 16.59 18.97
N ALA A 27 12.15 17.15 18.22
CA ALA A 27 11.83 18.01 17.10
C ALA A 27 11.24 17.20 15.93
N ILE A 28 9.99 17.48 15.58
CA ILE A 28 9.32 16.92 14.40
C ILE A 28 9.62 17.85 13.23
N MET A 29 10.23 17.30 12.19
CA MET A 29 10.47 17.99 10.92
C MET A 29 9.49 17.51 9.87
N LYS A 30 9.32 18.33 8.83
CA LYS A 30 8.51 18.02 7.66
C LYS A 30 9.34 18.20 6.40
N GLY A 31 9.15 17.31 5.43
CA GLY A 31 9.86 17.34 4.16
C GLY A 31 9.06 16.62 3.09
N MET A 32 9.25 17.02 1.83
CA MET A 32 8.58 16.41 0.69
C MET A 32 9.43 15.27 0.14
N ILE A 33 8.84 14.09 -0.06
CA ILE A 33 9.54 12.94 -0.65
C ILE A 33 9.87 13.25 -2.12
N VAL A 34 11.15 13.15 -2.47
CA VAL A 34 11.65 13.47 -3.83
C VAL A 34 12.50 12.38 -4.45
N GLY A 35 12.96 11.40 -3.66
CA GLY A 35 13.87 10.38 -4.15
C GLY A 35 14.29 9.40 -3.07
N TYR A 36 15.29 8.60 -3.38
CA TYR A 36 15.89 7.64 -2.45
C TYR A 36 17.37 7.45 -2.77
N ASP A 37 18.14 7.00 -1.79
CA ASP A 37 19.48 6.48 -2.00
C ASP A 37 19.41 4.97 -2.27
N SER A 38 19.99 4.54 -3.39
CA SER A 38 19.93 3.15 -3.86
C SER A 38 20.85 2.18 -3.11
N CYS A 39 21.82 2.68 -2.33
CA CYS A 39 22.82 1.90 -1.60
C CYS A 39 22.53 1.79 -0.10
N ARG A 40 22.02 2.86 0.52
CA ARG A 40 21.82 3.04 1.96
C ARG A 40 20.37 2.85 2.39
N ILE A 41 19.43 2.72 1.45
CA ILE A 41 18.01 2.43 1.74
C ILE A 41 17.41 3.62 2.55
N GLU A 42 17.78 4.85 2.16
CA GLU A 42 17.35 6.10 2.79
C GLU A 42 16.37 6.85 1.88
N ILE A 43 15.40 7.54 2.49
CA ILE A 43 14.43 8.37 1.76
C ILE A 43 15.03 9.76 1.61
N LEU A 44 15.06 10.27 0.37
CA LEU A 44 15.48 11.63 0.09
C LEU A 44 14.25 12.55 0.15
N VAL A 45 14.33 13.55 1.03
CA VAL A 45 13.35 14.63 1.10
C VAL A 45 13.93 15.97 0.69
N SER A 46 13.05 16.87 0.26
CA SER A 46 13.36 18.26 -0.01
C SER A 46 12.64 19.21 0.95
N TYR A 47 13.23 20.40 1.10
CA TYR A 47 12.72 21.49 1.91
C TYR A 47 12.68 22.77 1.08
N THR A 48 11.75 23.67 1.43
CA THR A 48 11.61 24.99 0.79
C THR A 48 12.47 26.08 1.44
N ASN A 49 13.24 25.71 2.46
CA ASN A 49 14.21 26.52 3.19
C ASN A 49 15.58 25.83 3.22
N ASP A 50 16.59 26.51 3.77
CA ASP A 50 17.98 26.06 3.78
C ASP A 50 18.30 25.36 5.11
N VAL A 51 17.76 24.15 5.30
CA VAL A 51 17.89 23.36 6.53
C VAL A 51 18.64 22.05 6.33
N GLY A 52 18.95 21.68 5.08
CA GLY A 52 19.72 20.50 4.71
C GLY A 52 20.81 20.81 3.69
N TRP A 53 21.20 19.81 2.91
CA TRP A 53 22.21 19.92 1.86
C TRP A 53 21.69 20.69 0.66
N SER A 54 22.57 21.47 0.02
CA SER A 54 22.23 22.14 -1.23
C SER A 54 22.09 21.15 -2.39
N PRO A 55 21.35 21.48 -3.46
CA PRO A 55 21.25 20.63 -4.65
C PRO A 55 22.60 20.23 -5.26
N ALA A 56 23.64 21.06 -5.09
CA ALA A 56 24.98 20.79 -5.59
C ALA A 56 25.73 19.71 -4.79
N GLU A 57 25.25 19.38 -3.58
CA GLU A 57 25.84 18.38 -2.69
C GLU A 57 25.20 16.98 -2.85
N ILE A 58 24.07 16.85 -3.58
CA ILE A 58 23.38 15.57 -3.87
C ILE A 58 24.05 14.82 -5.04
N ILE A 59 25.36 14.98 -5.19
CA ILE A 59 26.12 14.38 -6.29
C ILE A 59 27.01 13.31 -5.69
N ASP A 60 26.40 12.32 -5.04
CA ASP A 60 27.00 10.99 -4.95
C ASP A 60 26.23 10.07 -5.92
N GLY A 61 26.92 9.18 -6.61
CA GLY A 61 26.37 8.45 -7.77
C GLY A 61 25.18 7.53 -7.47
N ASP A 62 24.84 7.37 -6.19
CA ASP A 62 23.83 6.44 -5.68
C ASP A 62 22.50 7.12 -5.33
N ASP A 63 22.45 8.45 -5.36
CA ASP A 63 21.26 9.27 -5.13
C ASP A 63 20.32 9.28 -6.34
N VAL A 64 19.11 8.79 -6.15
CA VAL A 64 18.06 8.80 -7.18
C VAL A 64 17.02 9.85 -6.85
N VAL A 65 17.20 11.06 -7.39
CA VAL A 65 16.18 12.12 -7.37
C VAL A 65 15.15 11.85 -8.46
N LEU A 66 13.90 11.61 -8.07
CA LEU A 66 12.78 11.33 -8.99
C LEU A 66 11.87 12.55 -9.23
N LEU A 67 11.85 13.50 -8.28
CA LEU A 67 11.05 14.72 -8.39
C LEU A 67 11.91 15.96 -8.25
N HIS A 68 11.98 16.72 -9.34
CA HIS A 68 12.60 18.04 -9.35
C HIS A 68 11.52 19.11 -9.24
N SER A 69 11.58 19.94 -8.21
CA SER A 69 10.72 21.11 -8.04
C SER A 69 11.57 22.37 -7.91
N PRO A 70 11.20 23.48 -8.57
CA PRO A 70 11.90 24.76 -8.44
C PRO A 70 11.77 25.38 -7.03
N LEU A 71 10.92 24.81 -6.18
CA LEU A 71 10.76 25.22 -4.78
C LEU A 71 11.70 24.47 -3.82
N ASN A 72 12.40 23.43 -4.30
CA ASN A 72 13.33 22.64 -3.49
C ASN A 72 14.63 23.42 -3.28
N LYS A 73 14.84 23.95 -2.07
CA LYS A 73 16.05 24.70 -1.71
C LYS A 73 17.15 23.84 -1.12
N SER A 74 16.78 22.89 -0.25
CA SER A 74 17.73 21.97 0.37
C SER A 74 17.13 20.57 0.55
N TYR A 75 17.98 19.59 0.86
CA TYR A 75 17.66 18.16 0.88
C TYR A 75 18.21 17.46 2.12
N GLY A 76 17.63 16.31 2.46
CA GLY A 76 18.08 15.51 3.59
C GLY A 76 17.69 14.04 3.45
N TYR A 77 18.42 13.17 4.14
CA TYR A 77 18.06 11.77 4.28
C TYR A 77 17.21 11.54 5.50
N ILE A 78 16.28 10.60 5.37
CA ILE A 78 15.47 10.11 6.46
C ILE A 78 15.49 8.59 6.45
N PHE A 79 15.79 8.01 7.61
CA PHE A 79 15.56 6.61 7.85
C PHE A 79 14.07 6.34 8.08
N HIS A 80 13.56 5.26 7.49
CA HIS A 80 12.15 4.92 7.56
C HIS A 80 11.61 4.78 8.99
N ASP A 81 12.44 4.37 9.96
CA ASP A 81 12.06 4.20 11.36
C ASP A 81 11.83 5.54 12.08
N LYS A 82 12.17 6.67 11.45
CA LYS A 82 11.97 8.03 12.00
C LYS A 82 10.68 8.69 11.57
N ILE A 83 9.96 8.12 10.59
CA ILE A 83 8.69 8.66 10.12
C ILE A 83 7.66 8.53 11.26
N ILE A 84 7.05 9.65 11.64
CA ILE A 84 6.03 9.75 12.70
C ILE A 84 4.64 9.74 12.06
N ASP A 85 4.49 10.48 10.98
CA ASP A 85 3.30 10.53 10.15
C ASP A 85 3.81 10.40 8.72
N SER A 86 3.65 9.20 8.16
CA SER A 86 3.72 9.04 6.70
C SER A 86 2.68 9.98 6.11
N PRO A 87 2.82 10.44 4.85
CA PRO A 87 1.72 11.19 4.28
C PRO A 87 0.55 10.24 4.39
N LYS A 88 -0.56 10.71 4.98
CA LYS A 88 -1.81 10.02 4.77
C LYS A 88 -1.92 9.98 3.25
N THR A 89 -1.64 8.81 2.68
CA THR A 89 -2.40 8.34 1.55
C THR A 89 -3.81 8.82 1.85
N GLU A 90 -4.36 9.67 0.98
CA GLU A 90 -5.82 9.74 0.85
C GLU A 90 -6.31 8.34 1.16
N GLU A 91 -7.07 8.24 2.26
CA GLU A 91 -7.25 7.04 3.08
C GLU A 91 -6.81 5.79 2.35
N SER A 92 -5.77 5.13 2.87
CA SER A 92 -5.51 3.74 2.52
C SER A 92 -6.86 3.02 2.37
N VAL A 93 -7.29 2.76 1.15
CA VAL A 93 -8.46 1.95 0.83
C VAL A 93 -8.11 0.48 1.04
N TYR A 94 -7.12 0.18 1.89
CA TYR A 94 -6.97 -1.14 2.47
C TYR A 94 -8.12 -1.32 3.42
N ALA A 95 -9.20 -1.86 2.86
CA ALA A 95 -10.25 -2.39 3.67
C ALA A 95 -9.66 -3.55 4.50
N PRO A 96 -10.03 -3.61 5.80
CA PRO A 96 -9.45 -4.56 6.72
C PRO A 96 -9.56 -5.98 6.19
N ILE A 97 -8.55 -6.82 6.45
CA ILE A 97 -8.72 -8.28 6.37
C ILE A 97 -9.80 -8.63 7.39
N LEU A 98 -11.03 -8.83 6.92
CA LEU A 98 -12.14 -9.23 7.75
C LEU A 98 -12.38 -10.72 7.51
N PRO A 99 -12.08 -11.60 8.48
CA PRO A 99 -12.38 -13.00 8.30
C PRO A 99 -13.89 -13.18 8.11
N ILE A 100 -14.28 -13.91 7.08
CA ILE A 100 -15.67 -14.35 6.93
C ILE A 100 -15.86 -15.55 7.86
N THR A 101 -16.80 -15.45 8.79
CA THR A 101 -17.12 -16.56 9.69
C THR A 101 -18.25 -17.38 9.11
N TRP A 102 -17.99 -18.65 8.80
CA TRP A 102 -18.99 -19.61 8.35
C TRP A 102 -19.02 -20.82 9.27
N LYS A 103 -20.20 -21.13 9.82
CA LYS A 103 -20.40 -22.25 10.77
C LYS A 103 -19.37 -22.29 11.92
N GLY A 104 -18.93 -21.13 12.39
CA GLY A 104 -17.96 -20.99 13.48
C GLY A 104 -16.49 -21.16 13.07
N LYS A 105 -16.19 -21.25 11.77
CA LYS A 105 -14.83 -21.26 11.22
C LYS A 105 -14.56 -19.96 10.46
N GLU A 106 -13.37 -19.40 10.64
CA GLU A 106 -12.93 -18.19 9.95
C GLU A 106 -12.24 -18.53 8.62
N TYR A 107 -12.59 -17.77 7.58
CA TYR A 107 -12.03 -17.85 6.24
C TYR A 107 -11.39 -16.51 5.89
N THR A 108 -10.21 -16.57 5.30
CA THR A 108 -9.46 -15.35 4.94
C THR A 108 -10.18 -14.62 3.83
N SER A 109 -10.44 -13.33 4.01
CA SER A 109 -10.95 -12.46 2.97
C SER A 109 -10.14 -11.16 2.89
N LYS A 110 -10.19 -10.51 1.73
CA LYS A 110 -9.60 -9.20 1.47
C LYS A 110 -10.61 -8.38 0.69
N THR A 111 -10.61 -7.08 0.91
CA THR A 111 -11.37 -6.15 0.09
C THR A 111 -10.39 -5.33 -0.74
N LEU A 112 -10.66 -5.25 -2.04
CA LEU A 112 -9.78 -4.71 -3.06
C LEU A 112 -10.54 -3.69 -3.92
N VAL A 113 -9.81 -2.79 -4.56
CA VAL A 113 -10.37 -1.89 -5.59
C VAL A 113 -9.88 -2.39 -6.94
N ILE A 114 -10.80 -2.76 -7.83
CA ILE A 114 -10.51 -3.19 -9.20
C ILE A 114 -10.89 -2.11 -10.21
N PHE A 115 -10.29 -2.14 -11.40
CA PHE A 115 -10.49 -1.18 -12.48
C PHE A 115 -10.30 0.28 -12.06
N LYS A 116 -9.31 0.49 -11.19
CA LYS A 116 -9.04 1.80 -10.59
C LYS A 116 -8.82 2.89 -11.64
N ASP A 117 -9.33 4.09 -11.36
CA ASP A 117 -9.28 5.27 -12.22
C ASP A 117 -10.01 5.08 -13.57
N THR A 118 -10.90 4.11 -13.66
CA THR A 118 -11.79 3.90 -14.81
C THR A 118 -13.25 4.12 -14.44
N LYS A 119 -14.13 4.12 -15.45
CA LYS A 119 -15.59 4.21 -15.24
C LYS A 119 -16.18 2.96 -14.57
N ASP A 120 -15.42 1.86 -14.53
CA ASP A 120 -15.83 0.55 -14.03
C ASP A 120 -15.16 0.25 -12.67
N GLU A 121 -14.60 1.27 -12.00
CA GLU A 121 -13.98 1.14 -10.67
C GLU A 121 -14.97 0.61 -9.64
N GLU A 122 -14.57 -0.45 -8.92
CA GLU A 122 -15.44 -1.14 -7.96
C GLU A 122 -14.63 -1.65 -6.75
N VAL A 123 -15.25 -1.58 -5.57
CA VAL A 123 -14.74 -2.19 -4.34
C VAL A 123 -15.30 -3.60 -4.23
N VAL A 124 -14.44 -4.60 -4.20
CA VAL A 124 -14.81 -6.02 -4.24
C VAL A 124 -14.23 -6.78 -3.06
N THR A 125 -14.94 -7.80 -2.58
CA THR A 125 -14.44 -8.73 -1.57
C THR A 125 -14.01 -10.03 -2.24
N VAL A 126 -12.83 -10.54 -1.90
CA VAL A 126 -12.33 -11.84 -2.36
C VAL A 126 -12.06 -12.75 -1.18
N SER A 127 -12.24 -14.04 -1.39
CA SER A 127 -12.04 -15.07 -0.36
C SER A 127 -11.34 -16.30 -0.93
N ILE A 128 -11.13 -17.32 -0.11
CA ILE A 128 -10.46 -18.56 -0.51
C ILE A 128 -11.44 -19.61 -1.04
N ILE A 129 -11.03 -20.41 -2.02
CA ILE A 129 -11.80 -21.55 -2.59
C ILE A 129 -12.26 -22.54 -1.51
N GLU A 130 -11.59 -22.60 -0.35
CA GLU A 130 -12.05 -23.44 0.76
C GLU A 130 -13.38 -22.97 1.36
N LEU A 131 -13.70 -21.67 1.27
CA LEU A 131 -15.01 -21.16 1.63
C LEU A 131 -16.04 -21.50 0.56
N GLU A 132 -15.70 -21.32 -0.72
CA GLU A 132 -16.57 -21.69 -1.86
C GLU A 132 -17.12 -23.11 -1.71
N LYS A 133 -16.26 -24.10 -1.43
CA LYS A 133 -16.64 -25.51 -1.24
C LYS A 133 -17.57 -25.78 -0.05
N GLU A 134 -17.71 -24.82 0.85
CA GLU A 134 -18.59 -24.91 2.02
C GLU A 134 -19.90 -24.15 1.82
N LEU A 135 -19.92 -23.21 0.86
CA LEU A 135 -21.06 -22.41 0.47
C LEU A 135 -21.81 -23.01 -0.72
N ILE A 136 -21.08 -23.61 -1.67
CA ILE A 136 -21.60 -24.14 -2.92
C ILE A 136 -21.53 -25.66 -2.90
N ASP A 137 -22.62 -26.30 -3.32
CA ASP A 137 -22.72 -27.74 -3.47
C ASP A 137 -22.02 -28.18 -4.77
N ASP A 138 -20.99 -29.01 -4.66
CA ASP A 138 -20.18 -29.46 -5.80
C ASP A 138 -20.97 -30.28 -6.85
N GLU A 139 -22.09 -30.90 -6.49
CA GLU A 139 -22.90 -31.71 -7.42
C GLU A 139 -23.88 -30.85 -8.23
N THR A 140 -24.47 -29.85 -7.58
CA THR A 140 -25.52 -29.01 -8.15
C THR A 140 -25.04 -27.65 -8.63
N GLY A 141 -23.88 -27.19 -8.15
CA GLY A 141 -23.34 -25.86 -8.41
C GLY A 141 -24.17 -24.73 -7.78
N ALA A 142 -25.05 -25.06 -6.82
CA ALA A 142 -25.93 -24.09 -6.16
C ALA A 142 -25.51 -23.88 -4.70
N PRO A 143 -25.83 -22.72 -4.10
CA PRO A 143 -25.60 -22.51 -2.68
C PRO A 143 -26.29 -23.58 -1.81
N VAL A 144 -25.58 -24.09 -0.81
CA VAL A 144 -26.06 -25.17 0.09
C VAL A 144 -27.23 -24.71 0.98
N SER A 145 -27.46 -23.40 1.08
CA SER A 145 -28.53 -22.77 1.84
C SER A 145 -28.70 -21.30 1.44
N ASN A 146 -29.80 -20.66 1.83
CA ASN A 146 -30.00 -19.22 1.63
C ASN A 146 -28.92 -18.38 2.34
N GLU A 147 -28.47 -18.79 3.53
CA GLU A 147 -27.38 -18.10 4.23
C GLU A 147 -26.07 -18.21 3.43
N ALA A 148 -25.86 -19.34 2.73
CA ALA A 148 -24.69 -19.51 1.88
C ALA A 148 -24.79 -18.64 0.62
N GLU A 149 -25.98 -18.49 0.05
CA GLU A 149 -26.24 -17.58 -1.08
C GLU A 149 -25.97 -16.13 -0.71
N GLU A 150 -26.39 -15.70 0.50
CA GLU A 150 -26.11 -14.36 1.01
C GLU A 150 -24.60 -14.12 1.16
N VAL A 151 -23.87 -15.07 1.76
CA VAL A 151 -22.41 -14.93 1.94
C VAL A 151 -21.67 -15.00 0.61
N ASP A 152 -22.05 -15.89 -0.29
CA ASP A 152 -21.46 -16.03 -1.62
C ASP A 152 -21.69 -14.79 -2.47
N GLY A 153 -22.90 -14.20 -2.40
CA GLY A 153 -23.26 -12.99 -3.14
C GLY A 153 -22.44 -11.76 -2.76
N ASP A 154 -21.87 -11.72 -1.56
CA ASP A 154 -20.95 -10.67 -1.10
C ASP A 154 -19.49 -10.91 -1.55
N ILE A 155 -19.19 -12.09 -2.10
CA ILE A 155 -17.85 -12.49 -2.55
C ILE A 155 -17.77 -12.40 -4.07
N TYR A 156 -16.84 -11.57 -4.54
CA TYR A 156 -16.63 -11.32 -5.96
C TYR A 156 -15.80 -12.41 -6.65
N TYR A 157 -14.81 -12.96 -5.94
CA TYR A 157 -13.90 -13.95 -6.51
C TYR A 157 -13.28 -14.86 -5.45
N TYR A 158 -13.09 -16.13 -5.81
CA TYR A 158 -12.41 -17.12 -4.97
C TYR A 158 -11.00 -17.41 -5.48
N LEU A 159 -10.04 -17.33 -4.57
CA LEU A 159 -8.62 -17.52 -4.82
C LEU A 159 -8.12 -18.80 -4.15
N SER A 160 -7.11 -19.43 -4.73
CA SER A 160 -6.36 -20.45 -3.99
C SER A 160 -5.64 -19.83 -2.79
N LYS A 161 -5.29 -20.66 -1.81
CA LYS A 161 -4.48 -20.19 -0.66
C LYS A 161 -3.16 -19.54 -1.06
N ILE A 162 -2.55 -19.97 -2.17
CA ILE A 162 -1.28 -19.43 -2.65
C ILE A 162 -1.51 -18.05 -3.28
N GLU A 163 -2.56 -17.90 -4.08
CA GLU A 163 -2.93 -16.61 -4.68
C GLU A 163 -3.33 -15.58 -3.62
N MET A 164 -3.99 -16.01 -2.54
CA MET A 164 -4.38 -15.13 -1.43
C MET A 164 -3.18 -14.53 -0.68
N LEU A 165 -1.98 -15.12 -0.82
CA LEU A 165 -0.73 -14.63 -0.25
C LEU A 165 -0.01 -13.64 -1.16
N LEU A 166 -0.48 -13.45 -2.40
CA LEU A 166 0.12 -12.48 -3.32
C LEU A 166 -0.13 -11.03 -2.83
N PRO A 167 0.74 -10.10 -3.24
CA PRO A 167 0.46 -8.67 -3.13
C PRO A 167 -0.88 -8.30 -3.76
N ASP A 168 -1.57 -7.30 -3.21
CA ASP A 168 -2.91 -6.92 -3.65
C ASP A 168 -2.94 -6.54 -5.15
N ASN A 169 -1.89 -5.88 -5.67
CA ASN A 169 -1.79 -5.57 -7.09
C ASN A 169 -1.75 -6.82 -7.99
N ASP A 170 -1.11 -7.89 -7.53
CA ASP A 170 -1.05 -9.15 -8.28
C ASP A 170 -2.39 -9.88 -8.23
N ILE A 171 -3.09 -9.83 -7.09
CA ILE A 171 -4.46 -10.36 -6.95
C ILE A 171 -5.42 -9.58 -7.85
N ILE A 172 -5.38 -8.25 -7.84
CA ILE A 172 -6.19 -7.37 -8.70
C ILE A 172 -5.97 -7.74 -10.17
N ALA A 173 -4.71 -7.91 -10.60
CA ALA A 173 -4.39 -8.30 -11.97
C ALA A 173 -4.89 -9.69 -12.37
N ILE A 174 -5.09 -10.61 -11.42
CA ILE A 174 -5.74 -11.91 -11.66
C ILE A 174 -7.24 -11.70 -11.88
N ILE A 175 -7.89 -10.94 -10.99
CA ILE A 175 -9.34 -10.69 -11.01
C ILE A 175 -9.74 -9.96 -12.29
N GLU A 176 -9.04 -8.89 -12.64
CA GLU A 176 -9.34 -8.08 -13.83
C GLU A 176 -9.17 -8.86 -15.15
N LYS A 177 -8.35 -9.92 -15.16
CA LYS A 177 -8.17 -10.82 -16.32
C LYS A 177 -9.17 -11.97 -16.39
N ALA A 178 -9.86 -12.25 -15.28
CA ALA A 178 -10.85 -13.32 -15.23
C ALA A 178 -12.21 -12.90 -15.81
N GLN A 179 -12.39 -11.61 -16.10
CA GLN A 179 -13.50 -11.03 -16.87
C GLN A 179 -13.28 -11.10 -18.38
#